data_AF-A0A967Y8X3-F1
#
_entry.id   AF-A0A967Y8X3-F1
#
_cell.length_a   1.000
_cell.length_b   1.000
_cell.length_c   1.000
_cell.angle_alpha   90.00
_cell.angle_beta   90.00
_cell.angle_gamma   90.00
#
_symmetry.space_group_name_H-M   'P 1'
#
loop_
_entity.id
_entity.type
_entity.pdbx_description
1 polymer ?
#
loop_
_entity_poly.entity_id
_entity_poly.type
_entity_poly.pdbx_seq_one_letter_code
_entity_poly.pdbx_strand_id
1 'polypeptide(L)'
;MDLANGYAKRVEPRVEQLGDFQAIASGDKNDILSVDTTDYFAKNIFVPKIGRAPSVVAAAFNLPLNTPSNLLETNRGYYFIKVKSRIGFDQEKFEEQRASIRNQLLRQKSQRIFNEWYTKLKEESQIKDNRYMFYRS
;
A
#
# COMPACT_ATOMS: atom_id res chain seq x y z
N MET A 1 11.24 -21.09 -4.05
CA MET A 1 9.95 -20.63 -3.49
C MET A 1 9.21 -21.76 -2.78
N ASP A 2 9.15 -22.97 -3.34
CA ASP A 2 8.40 -24.10 -2.75
C ASP A 2 8.86 -24.55 -1.35
N LEU A 3 10.17 -24.56 -1.08
CA LEU A 3 10.68 -24.90 0.26
C LEU A 3 10.23 -23.89 1.33
N ALA A 4 10.25 -22.59 1.00
CA ALA A 4 9.85 -21.52 1.91
C ALA A 4 8.33 -21.54 2.17
N ASN A 5 7.53 -21.75 1.12
CA ASN A 5 6.07 -21.93 1.24
C ASN A 5 5.72 -23.16 2.08
N GLY A 6 6.37 -24.30 1.81
CA GLY A 6 6.18 -25.53 2.57
C GLY A 6 6.56 -25.38 4.04
N TYR A 7 7.62 -24.64 4.36
CA TYR A 7 7.97 -24.31 5.74
C TYR A 7 6.91 -23.40 6.37
N ALA A 8 6.49 -22.34 5.69
CA ALA A 8 5.50 -21.39 6.21
C ALA A 8 4.16 -22.06 6.52
N LYS A 9 3.66 -22.96 5.66
CA LYS A 9 2.44 -23.76 5.92
C LYS A 9 2.55 -24.67 7.14
N ARG A 10 3.75 -25.17 7.47
CA ARG A 10 3.94 -25.96 8.71
C ARG A 10 3.87 -25.10 9.97
N VAL A 11 4.18 -23.81 9.87
CA VAL A 11 4.16 -22.87 11.00
C VAL A 11 2.78 -22.24 11.20
N GLU A 12 1.95 -22.17 10.15
CA GLU A 12 0.59 -21.60 10.17
C GLU A 12 -0.27 -22.10 11.34
N PRO A 13 -0.38 -23.41 11.66
CA PRO A 13 -1.19 -23.87 12.80
C PRO A 13 -0.69 -23.35 14.16
N ARG A 14 0.63 -23.16 14.30
CA ARG A 14 1.23 -22.62 15.53
C ARG A 14 0.90 -21.14 15.70
N VAL A 15 0.85 -20.41 14.60
CA VAL A 15 0.47 -18.99 14.57
C VAL A 15 -0.98 -18.79 14.99
N GLU A 16 -1.89 -19.63 14.49
CA GLU A 16 -3.31 -19.58 14.84
C GLU A 16 -3.57 -19.95 16.31
N GLN A 17 -2.85 -20.94 16.86
CA GLN A 17 -3.06 -21.42 18.22
C GLN A 17 -2.42 -20.54 19.30
N LEU A 18 -1.20 -20.05 19.06
CA LEU A 18 -0.42 -19.34 20.09
C LEU A 18 -0.55 -17.83 20.00
N GLY A 19 -0.65 -17.26 18.79
CA GLY A 19 -0.68 -15.80 18.56
C GLY A 19 0.56 -15.02 19.03
N ASP A 20 1.54 -15.68 19.66
CA ASP A 20 2.81 -15.11 20.11
C ASP A 20 3.95 -15.45 19.14
N PHE A 21 4.32 -14.47 18.32
CA PHE A 21 5.38 -14.62 17.33
C PHE A 21 6.76 -14.82 17.96
N GLN A 22 7.02 -14.22 19.13
CA GLN A 22 8.32 -14.34 19.77
C GLN A 22 8.56 -15.76 20.29
N ALA A 23 7.52 -16.37 20.87
CA ALA A 23 7.56 -17.77 21.31
C ALA A 23 7.70 -18.73 20.12
N ILE A 24 7.02 -18.46 19.00
CA ILE A 24 7.10 -19.29 17.79
C ILE A 24 8.50 -19.25 17.19
N ALA A 25 9.10 -18.07 17.07
CA ALA A 25 10.45 -17.90 16.53
C ALA A 25 11.53 -18.49 17.44
N SER A 26 11.44 -18.27 18.75
CA SER A 26 12.38 -18.89 19.73
C SER A 26 12.33 -20.42 19.71
N GLY A 27 11.19 -21.00 19.32
CA GLY A 27 11.01 -22.44 19.17
C GLY A 27 11.47 -23.00 17.82
N ASP A 28 11.97 -22.18 16.90
CA ASP A 28 12.51 -22.63 15.62
C ASP A 28 13.98 -23.04 15.75
N LYS A 29 14.24 -24.34 15.70
CA LYS A 29 15.60 -24.89 15.85
C LYS A 29 16.54 -24.52 14.70
N ASN A 30 15.99 -24.06 13.58
CA ASN A 30 16.76 -23.77 12.37
C ASN A 30 17.07 -22.27 12.19
N ASP A 31 16.60 -21.41 13.10
CA ASP A 31 16.79 -19.96 13.06
C ASP A 31 16.36 -19.31 11.72
N ILE A 32 15.29 -19.85 11.12
CA ILE A 32 14.73 -19.39 9.83
C ILE A 32 13.71 -18.27 10.05
N LEU A 33 13.00 -18.32 11.18
CA LEU A 33 11.96 -17.35 11.53
C LEU A 33 12.54 -16.09 12.19
N SER A 34 12.24 -14.93 11.61
CA SER A 34 12.57 -13.63 12.19
C SER A 34 11.30 -12.88 12.61
N VAL A 35 11.34 -12.27 13.80
CA VAL A 35 10.26 -11.42 14.31
C VAL A 35 10.73 -9.98 14.33
N ASP A 36 9.91 -9.09 13.79
CA ASP A 36 10.18 -7.66 13.84
C ASP A 36 8.87 -6.85 13.92
N THR A 37 8.97 -5.59 14.33
CA THR A 37 7.88 -4.62 14.34
C THR A 37 8.18 -3.50 13.35
N THR A 38 7.18 -3.15 12.53
CA THR A 38 7.26 -2.01 11.62
C THR A 38 6.87 -0.71 12.32
N ASP A 39 7.34 0.42 11.81
CA ASP A 39 6.75 1.72 12.13
C ASP A 39 5.32 1.83 11.57
N TYR A 40 4.62 2.90 11.96
CA TYR A 40 3.31 3.23 11.39
C TYR A 40 3.43 3.50 9.88
N PHE A 41 2.46 2.98 9.13
CA PHE A 41 2.36 3.21 7.69
C PHE A 41 0.92 3.48 7.28
N ALA A 42 0.75 4.34 6.27
CA ALA A 42 -0.54 4.58 5.63
C ALA A 42 -0.78 3.51 4.54
N LYS A 43 -1.97 3.51 3.92
CA LYS A 43 -2.27 2.65 2.75
C LYS A 43 -1.39 2.93 1.52
N ASN A 44 -0.39 3.80 1.61
CA ASN A 44 0.59 3.97 0.56
C ASN A 44 1.38 2.65 0.43
N ILE A 45 1.79 2.32 -0.79
CA ILE A 45 2.14 0.94 -1.19
C ILE A 45 3.39 0.40 -0.46
N PHE A 46 4.10 1.23 0.32
CA PHE A 46 5.35 0.89 0.98
C PHE A 46 5.17 0.63 2.47
N VAL A 47 5.48 -0.60 2.89
CA VAL A 47 5.51 -1.01 4.29
C VAL A 47 6.97 -0.93 4.77
N PRO A 48 7.27 -0.24 5.88
CA PRO A 48 8.62 -0.24 6.47
C PRO A 48 9.15 -1.66 6.63
N LYS A 49 10.44 -1.88 6.32
CA LYS A 49 11.16 -3.17 6.38
C LYS A 49 10.71 -4.24 5.35
N ILE A 50 9.42 -4.31 5.00
CA ILE A 50 8.88 -5.29 4.04
C ILE A 50 8.93 -4.76 2.60
N GLY A 51 8.79 -3.45 2.39
CA GLY A 51 8.75 -2.80 1.08
C GLY A 51 7.36 -2.84 0.44
N ARG A 52 7.29 -3.00 -0.88
CA ARG A 52 6.01 -3.04 -1.61
C ARG A 52 5.32 -4.39 -1.43
N ALA A 53 4.31 -4.43 -0.57
CA ALA A 53 3.58 -5.65 -0.22
C ALA A 53 2.06 -5.39 -0.10
N PRO A 54 1.30 -5.43 -1.22
CA PRO A 54 -0.14 -5.15 -1.22
C PRO A 54 -0.95 -6.12 -0.34
N SER A 55 -0.56 -7.39 -0.28
CA SER A 55 -1.17 -8.41 0.59
C SER A 55 -1.04 -8.05 2.08
N VAL A 56 0.14 -7.58 2.48
CA VAL A 56 0.42 -7.09 3.84
C VAL A 56 -0.40 -5.84 4.17
N VAL A 57 -0.46 -4.87 3.25
CA VAL A 57 -1.28 -3.67 3.44
C VAL A 57 -2.76 -4.04 3.60
N ALA A 58 -3.29 -4.91 2.73
CA ALA A 58 -4.68 -5.34 2.81
C ALA A 58 -4.99 -6.03 4.14
N ALA A 59 -4.14 -6.98 4.56
CA ALA A 59 -4.30 -7.68 5.83
C ALA A 59 -4.20 -6.72 7.02
N ALA A 60 -3.18 -5.85 7.07
CA ALA A 60 -2.98 -4.93 8.19
C ALA A 60 -4.16 -3.96 8.39
N PHE A 61 -4.80 -3.52 7.31
CA PHE A 61 -5.93 -2.59 7.40
C PHE A 61 -7.27 -3.28 7.69
N ASN A 62 -7.42 -4.57 7.39
CA ASN A 62 -8.66 -5.32 7.61
C ASN A 62 -8.67 -6.15 8.91
N LEU A 63 -7.51 -6.52 9.45
CA LEU A 63 -7.42 -7.32 10.67
C LEU A 63 -7.79 -6.50 11.93
N PRO A 64 -8.47 -7.14 12.90
CA PRO A 64 -8.62 -6.59 14.24
C PRO A 64 -7.27 -6.44 14.96
N LEU A 65 -7.24 -5.61 16.00
CA LEU A 65 -6.06 -5.47 16.85
C LEU A 65 -5.72 -6.79 17.53
N ASN A 66 -4.42 -7.08 17.61
CA ASN A 66 -3.83 -8.26 18.23
C ASN A 66 -4.25 -9.60 17.61
N THR A 67 -4.88 -9.60 16.44
CA THR A 67 -5.21 -10.81 15.70
C THR A 67 -4.12 -11.13 14.66
N PRO A 68 -3.59 -12.37 14.63
CA PRO A 68 -2.65 -12.78 13.59
C PRO A 68 -3.35 -12.92 12.24
N SER A 69 -2.62 -12.67 11.16
CA SER A 69 -3.06 -12.92 9.79
C SER A 69 -2.88 -14.38 9.39
N ASN A 70 -3.55 -14.79 8.31
CA ASN A 70 -3.17 -15.98 7.55
C ASN A 70 -1.80 -15.76 6.87
N LEU A 71 -1.27 -16.81 6.25
CA LEU A 71 -0.04 -16.74 5.46
C LEU A 71 -0.16 -15.71 4.31
N LEU A 72 0.74 -14.73 4.31
CA LEU A 72 0.80 -13.68 3.28
C LEU A 72 2.01 -13.89 2.38
N GLU A 73 1.76 -14.01 1.08
CA GLU A 73 2.80 -14.05 0.06
C GLU A 73 3.15 -12.63 -0.41
N THR A 74 4.45 -12.38 -0.58
CA THR A 74 5.00 -11.13 -1.10
C THR A 74 6.18 -11.43 -2.02
N ASN A 75 6.63 -10.42 -2.78
CA ASN A 75 7.80 -10.53 -3.64
C ASN A 75 9.12 -10.81 -2.87
N ARG A 76 9.15 -10.57 -1.55
CA ARG A 76 10.34 -10.78 -0.70
C ARG A 76 10.26 -12.05 0.15
N GLY A 77 9.15 -12.77 0.11
CA GLY A 77 8.93 -13.97 0.90
C GLY A 77 7.55 -14.03 1.55
N TYR A 78 7.45 -14.87 2.57
CA TYR A 78 6.22 -15.19 3.26
C TYR A 78 6.18 -14.55 4.65
N TYR A 79 5.04 -13.98 5.01
CA TYR A 79 4.87 -13.23 6.25
C TYR A 79 3.59 -13.62 6.97
N PHE A 80 3.65 -13.64 8.31
CA PHE A 80 2.49 -13.52 9.18
C PHE A 80 2.58 -12.16 9.86
N ILE A 81 1.47 -11.45 9.97
CA ILE A 81 1.42 -10.14 10.62
C ILE A 81 0.38 -10.13 11.74
N LYS A 82 0.58 -9.23 12.70
CA LYS A 82 -0.38 -8.95 13.77
C LYS A 82 -0.44 -7.45 13.99
N VAL A 83 -1.65 -6.89 13.97
CA VAL A 83 -1.83 -5.43 14.11
C VAL A 83 -1.71 -5.06 15.59
N LYS A 84 -0.61 -4.40 15.98
CA LYS A 84 -0.37 -4.00 17.38
C LYS A 84 -1.12 -2.74 17.78
N SER A 85 -1.22 -1.77 16.88
CA SER A 85 -1.89 -0.49 17.11
C SER A 85 -2.40 0.09 15.80
N ARG A 86 -3.35 1.03 15.91
CA ARG A 86 -3.91 1.74 14.78
C ARG A 86 -4.09 3.21 15.16
N ILE A 87 -3.62 4.10 14.30
CA ILE A 87 -3.90 5.52 14.42
C ILE A 87 -5.30 5.75 13.84
N GLY A 88 -6.20 6.23 14.68
CA GLY A 88 -7.56 6.59 14.28
C GLY A 88 -7.61 7.82 13.39
N PHE A 89 -8.80 8.11 12.88
CA PHE A 89 -9.04 9.38 12.22
C PHE A 89 -9.04 10.50 13.26
N ASP A 90 -8.29 11.57 12.95
CA ASP A 90 -8.20 12.77 13.78
C ASP A 90 -9.06 13.87 13.15
N GLN A 91 -10.21 14.14 13.78
CA GLN A 91 -11.17 15.13 13.29
C GLN A 91 -10.62 16.55 13.37
N GLU A 92 -9.84 16.88 14.40
CA GLU A 92 -9.29 18.22 14.61
C GLU A 92 -8.26 18.53 13.53
N LYS A 93 -7.30 17.62 13.34
CA LYS A 93 -6.31 17.70 12.27
C LYS A 93 -6.95 17.73 10.88
N PHE A 94 -8.07 17.02 10.70
CA PHE A 94 -8.81 17.08 9.44
C PHE A 94 -9.44 18.46 9.22
N GLU A 95 -10.11 19.05 10.21
CA GLU A 95 -10.72 20.37 10.07
C GLU A 95 -9.67 21.46 9.77
N GLU A 96 -8.50 21.41 10.41
CA GLU A 96 -7.36 22.30 10.09
C GLU A 96 -6.95 22.22 8.61
N GLN A 97 -6.98 21.01 8.04
CA GLN A 97 -6.53 20.76 6.67
C GLN A 97 -7.65 20.80 5.63
N ARG A 98 -8.91 20.87 6.07
CA ARG A 98 -10.11 20.66 5.23
C ARG A 98 -10.17 21.62 4.05
N ALA A 99 -9.91 22.90 4.27
CA ALA A 99 -9.92 23.91 3.22
C ALA A 99 -8.83 23.66 2.16
N SER A 100 -7.63 23.27 2.59
CA SER A 100 -6.52 22.92 1.70
C SER A 100 -6.85 21.69 0.85
N ILE A 101 -7.34 20.62 1.49
CA ILE A 101 -7.78 19.38 0.81
C ILE A 101 -8.87 19.70 -0.21
N ARG A 102 -9.89 20.49 0.16
CA ARG A 102 -10.97 20.91 -0.75
C ARG A 102 -10.41 21.64 -1.97
N ASN A 103 -9.54 22.62 -1.77
CA ASN A 103 -8.96 23.41 -2.85
C ASN A 103 -8.08 22.56 -3.78
N GLN A 104 -7.32 21.61 -3.22
CA GLN A 104 -6.56 20.65 -4.02
C GLN A 104 -7.48 19.78 -4.90
N LEU A 105 -8.53 19.21 -4.32
CA LEU A 105 -9.49 18.38 -5.05
C LEU A 105 -10.23 19.17 -6.14
N LEU A 106 -10.61 20.42 -5.85
CA LEU A 106 -11.22 21.31 -6.84
C LEU A 106 -10.28 21.58 -8.01
N ARG A 107 -9.00 21.95 -7.75
CA ARG A 107 -8.02 22.17 -8.80
C ARG A 107 -7.81 20.92 -9.66
N GLN A 108 -7.69 19.74 -9.04
CA GLN A 108 -7.55 18.47 -9.77
C GLN A 108 -8.75 18.20 -10.68
N LYS A 109 -9.97 18.41 -10.17
CA LYS A 109 -11.21 18.21 -10.95
C LYS A 109 -11.33 19.21 -12.09
N SER A 110 -11.06 20.49 -11.84
CA SER A 110 -11.07 21.54 -12.86
C SER A 110 -10.06 21.24 -13.97
N GLN A 111 -8.83 20.85 -13.62
CA GLN A 111 -7.81 20.50 -14.62
C GLN A 111 -8.24 19.29 -15.46
N ARG A 112 -8.83 18.27 -14.84
CA ARG A 112 -9.33 17.09 -15.56
C ARG A 112 -10.40 17.48 -16.58
N ILE A 113 -11.41 18.24 -16.16
CA ILE A 113 -12.50 18.68 -17.04
C ILE A 113 -11.97 19.57 -18.16
N PHE A 114 -11.06 20.49 -17.86
CA PHE A 114 -10.44 21.34 -18.88
C PHE A 114 -9.68 20.52 -19.92
N ASN A 115 -8.88 19.54 -19.48
CA ASN A 115 -8.14 18.66 -20.38
C ASN A 115 -9.08 17.84 -21.27
N GLU A 116 -10.15 17.29 -20.71
CA GLU A 116 -11.18 16.54 -21.45
C GLU A 116 -11.86 17.44 -22.50
N TRP A 117 -12.29 18.64 -22.10
CA TRP A 117 -12.89 19.62 -22.99
C TRP A 117 -11.95 20.06 -24.10
N TYR A 118 -10.70 20.40 -23.77
CA TYR A 118 -9.68 20.83 -24.73
C TYR A 118 -9.35 19.72 -25.74
N THR A 119 -9.23 18.48 -25.26
CA THR A 119 -8.98 17.31 -26.13
C THR A 119 -10.11 17.15 -27.14
N LYS A 120 -11.36 17.20 -26.68
CA LYS A 120 -12.53 17.12 -27.55
C LYS A 120 -12.58 18.26 -28.57
N LEU A 121 -12.36 19.50 -28.13
CA LEU A 121 -12.35 20.66 -29.03
C LEU A 121 -11.26 20.52 -30.10
N LYS A 122 -10.08 20.03 -29.73
CA LYS A 122 -8.97 19.79 -30.65
C LYS A 122 -9.30 18.71 -31.69
N GLU A 123 -9.97 17.62 -31.28
CA GLU A 123 -10.40 16.54 -32.18
C GLU A 123 -11.47 17.00 -33.17
N GLU A 124 -12.41 17.85 -32.74
CA GLU A 124 -13.48 18.38 -33.59
C GLU A 124 -13.01 19.52 -34.52
N SER A 125 -11.83 20.09 -34.27
CA SER A 125 -11.31 21.24 -35.02
C SER A 125 -10.45 20.83 -36.22
N GLN A 126 -10.62 21.51 -37.35
CA GLN A 126 -9.69 21.40 -38.47
C GLN A 126 -8.43 22.24 -38.22
N ILE A 127 -7.40 21.61 -37.66
CA ILE A 127 -6.13 22.28 -37.34
C ILE A 127 -5.13 22.07 -38.49
N LYS A 128 -4.68 23.15 -39.13
CA LYS A 128 -3.56 23.15 -40.08
C LYS A 128 -2.29 23.64 -39.41
N ASP A 129 -1.26 22.81 -39.39
CA ASP A 129 0.05 23.15 -38.84
C ASP A 129 0.97 23.69 -39.94
N ASN A 130 1.25 24.99 -39.92
CA ASN A 130 2.10 25.67 -40.90
C ASN A 130 3.53 25.94 -40.38
N ARG A 131 3.96 25.32 -39.28
CA ARG A 131 5.29 25.58 -38.69
C ARG A 131 6.45 25.24 -39.64
N TYR A 132 6.25 24.29 -40.55
CA TYR A 132 7.20 23.93 -41.62
C TYR A 132 7.54 25.10 -42.56
N MET A 133 6.71 26.15 -42.61
CA MET A 133 6.96 27.33 -43.44
C MET A 133 8.04 28.25 -42.86
N PHE A 134 8.38 28.13 -41.58
CA PHE A 134 9.27 29.06 -40.87
C PHE A 134 10.57 28.41 -40.39
N TYR A 135 10.62 27.08 -40.29
CA TYR A 135 11.83 26.34 -39.89
C TYR A 135 12.23 25.38 -41.02
N ARG A 136 13.08 25.87 -41.93
CA ARG A 136 13.84 25.04 -42.87
C ARG A 136 15.25 24.86 -42.30
N SER A 137 15.71 23.61 -42.21
CA SER A 137 17.12 23.24 -42.01
C SER A 137 17.94 23.57 -43.25
#